data_AF-Q5TBK1-F1
#
_entry.id   AF-Q5TBK1-F1
#
_cell.length_a   1.000
_cell.length_b   1.000
_cell.length_c   1.000
_cell.angle_alpha   90.00
_cell.angle_beta   90.00
_cell.angle_gamma   90.00
#
_symmetry.space_group_name_H-M   'P 1'
#
loop_
_entity.id
_entity.type
_entity.pdbx_description
1 polymer ?
#
loop_
_entity_poly.entity_id
_entity_poly.type
_entity_poly.pdbx_seq_one_letter_code
_entity_poly.pdbx_strand_id
1 'polypeptide(L)'
;MEDSFLQSFGRLSLQPQQQQQRQRPPRPPPRGTPPRRHSFRKHLYLLRGLPGSGKTTLARQLQHDFPRALIFSTDDFFFREDGAYEFNPDFLEEAHEWNQKRARKAMRNGISPIIIDNTNLHAWEMKPYAVMALENNYEVIFREPDTRWKFNVQELARRNIHGVSREKIHRMKERYEHDVTFHSVLHAEKPSRMNRNQDRNNALPSNNARYWNSYTEFPNRRAHGGFTNESSYHRRGGCHHGY
;
A
#
# COMPACT_ATOMS: atom_id res chain seq x y z
N MET A 1 -6.40 46.27 22.55
CA MET A 1 -6.20 44.82 22.65
C MET A 1 -4.73 44.59 22.30
N GLU A 2 -3.84 45.01 23.20
CA GLU A 2 -3.38 44.20 24.35
C GLU A 2 -2.62 42.97 23.83
N ASP A 3 -1.38 42.69 24.21
CA ASP A 3 -0.44 43.41 25.04
C ASP A 3 0.92 42.73 24.83
N SER A 4 1.96 43.54 24.96
CA SER A 4 3.24 43.19 25.58
C SER A 4 3.62 41.71 25.64
N PHE A 5 4.67 41.33 24.90
CA PHE A 5 5.81 40.61 25.48
C PHE A 5 7.04 40.94 24.62
N LEU A 6 7.64 42.10 24.88
CA LEU A 6 8.88 42.25 25.63
C LEU A 6 10.13 41.83 24.82
N GLN A 7 10.82 42.87 24.35
CA GLN A 7 12.18 43.19 24.78
C GLN A 7 13.27 42.49 23.98
N SER A 8 13.77 43.19 22.98
CA SER A 8 15.21 43.16 22.70
C SER A 8 15.61 44.30 21.75
N PHE A 9 16.55 45.10 22.24
CA PHE A 9 17.39 46.08 21.54
C PHE A 9 16.84 47.49 21.36
N GLY A 10 17.16 48.30 22.38
CA GLY A 10 16.99 49.73 22.38
C GLY A 10 17.98 50.49 21.51
N ARG A 11 17.52 51.71 21.18
CA ARG A 11 18.26 52.96 20.96
C ARG A 11 19.57 52.87 20.19
N LEU A 12 19.53 53.29 18.93
CA LEU A 12 20.58 54.13 18.37
C LEU A 12 19.97 55.40 17.75
N SER A 13 20.29 56.50 18.42
CA SER A 13 20.13 57.89 18.04
C SER A 13 20.70 58.16 16.64
N LEU A 14 19.96 58.91 15.83
CA LEU A 14 20.43 59.51 14.57
C LEU A 14 21.31 60.73 14.89
N GLN A 15 22.63 60.55 14.91
CA GLN A 15 23.58 61.65 14.75
C GLN A 15 24.10 61.68 13.30
N PRO A 16 24.22 62.85 12.65
CA PRO A 16 24.89 62.96 11.35
C PRO A 16 26.41 62.83 11.57
N GLN A 17 26.97 61.66 11.35
CA GLN A 17 28.42 61.44 11.40
C GLN A 17 29.07 61.92 10.09
N GLN A 18 30.02 62.83 10.28
CA GLN A 18 30.93 63.37 9.28
C GLN A 18 31.65 62.27 8.49
N GLN A 19 32.02 62.61 7.24
CA GLN A 19 32.74 61.79 6.29
C GLN A 19 34.06 61.26 6.88
N GLN A 20 34.03 60.07 7.47
CA GLN A 20 35.20 59.23 7.68
C GLN A 20 35.14 58.06 6.70
N GLN A 21 36.30 57.78 6.11
CA GLN A 21 36.53 56.82 5.04
C GLN A 21 35.78 55.51 5.28
N ARG A 22 34.79 55.23 4.42
CA ARG A 22 34.00 53.99 4.46
C ARG A 22 34.90 52.79 4.21
N GLN A 23 35.39 52.15 5.26
CA GLN A 23 35.89 50.79 5.16
C GLN A 23 34.72 49.88 4.78
N ARG A 24 34.89 49.09 3.71
CA ARG A 24 33.86 48.18 3.21
C ARG A 24 33.53 47.16 4.30
N PRO A 25 32.24 46.87 4.57
CA PRO A 25 31.88 45.81 5.49
C PRO A 25 32.49 44.47 5.03
N PRO A 26 32.89 43.59 5.97
CA PRO A 26 33.43 42.29 5.61
C PRO A 26 32.42 41.51 4.76
N ARG A 27 32.91 40.78 3.76
CA ARG A 27 32.05 39.94 2.91
C ARG A 27 31.33 38.92 3.80
N PRO A 28 30.01 38.71 3.62
CA PRO A 28 29.34 37.61 4.29
C PRO A 28 30.04 36.29 3.93
N PRO A 29 30.10 35.31 4.85
CA PRO A 29 30.69 34.02 4.55
C PRO A 29 30.01 33.42 3.31
N PRO A 30 30.75 32.67 2.47
CA PRO A 30 30.14 32.01 1.32
C PRO A 30 28.94 31.20 1.82
N ARG A 31 27.74 31.50 1.29
CA ARG A 31 26.55 30.70 1.57
C ARG A 31 26.92 29.26 1.21
N GLY A 32 26.97 28.39 2.22
CA GLY A 32 27.18 26.97 2.00
C GLY A 32 26.21 26.49 0.93
N THR A 33 26.69 25.66 0.02
CA THR A 33 25.82 25.05 -0.99
C THR A 33 24.62 24.45 -0.28
N PRO A 34 23.37 24.75 -0.71
CA PRO A 34 22.22 24.11 -0.09
C PRO A 34 22.42 22.59 -0.18
N PRO A 35 22.08 21.83 0.86
CA PRO A 35 22.24 20.38 0.84
C PRO A 35 21.58 19.85 -0.44
N ARG A 36 22.32 19.04 -1.21
CA ARG A 36 21.78 18.42 -2.42
C ARG A 36 20.49 17.70 -2.01
N ARG A 37 19.33 18.22 -2.43
CA ARG A 37 18.06 17.50 -2.28
C ARG A 37 18.29 16.14 -2.91
N HIS A 38 18.11 15.06 -2.16
CA HIS A 38 18.22 13.71 -2.69
C HIS A 38 17.26 13.61 -3.88
N SER A 39 17.82 13.60 -5.09
CA SER A 39 17.02 13.37 -6.29
C SER A 39 16.58 11.91 -6.22
N PHE A 40 15.31 11.70 -5.91
CA PHE A 40 14.71 10.40 -6.10
C PHE A 40 14.75 10.10 -7.60
N ARG A 41 15.41 8.99 -7.96
CA ARG A 41 15.43 8.48 -9.34
C ARG A 41 14.59 7.22 -9.50
N LYS A 42 14.00 6.73 -8.41
CA LYS A 42 13.29 5.47 -8.32
C LYS A 42 11.94 5.70 -7.68
N HIS A 43 10.89 5.07 -8.19
CA HIS A 43 9.51 5.32 -7.75
C HIS A 43 8.88 4.06 -7.18
N LEU A 44 8.19 4.23 -6.05
CA LEU A 44 7.30 3.24 -5.45
C LEU A 44 5.88 3.77 -5.57
N TYR A 45 5.04 3.06 -6.30
CA TYR A 45 3.61 3.32 -6.35
C TYR A 45 2.91 2.48 -5.28
N LEU A 46 2.20 3.14 -4.37
CA LEU A 46 1.33 2.49 -3.40
C LEU A 46 -0.11 2.68 -3.85
N LEU A 47 -0.70 1.62 -4.39
CA LEU A 47 -2.09 1.66 -4.82
C LEU A 47 -3.00 1.57 -3.60
N ARG A 48 -4.13 2.26 -3.65
CA ARG A 48 -5.16 2.23 -2.60
C ARG A 48 -6.55 2.14 -3.21
N GLY A 49 -7.45 1.48 -2.50
CA GLY A 49 -8.85 1.39 -2.91
C GLY A 49 -9.53 0.08 -2.54
N LEU A 50 -10.85 0.11 -2.55
CA LEU A 50 -11.69 -1.02 -2.18
C LEU A 50 -11.59 -2.19 -3.19
N PRO A 51 -11.91 -3.43 -2.81
CA PRO A 51 -12.06 -4.53 -3.75
C PRO A 51 -13.06 -4.17 -4.87
N GLY A 52 -12.70 -4.41 -6.14
CA GLY A 52 -13.51 -4.05 -7.30
C GLY A 52 -13.39 -2.59 -7.78
N SER A 53 -12.57 -1.75 -7.14
CA SER A 53 -12.43 -0.33 -7.52
C SER A 53 -11.59 -0.10 -8.79
N GLY A 54 -10.84 -1.11 -9.25
CA GLY A 54 -9.97 -1.02 -10.44
C GLY A 54 -8.47 -0.88 -10.16
N LYS A 55 -8.01 -1.19 -8.94
CA LYS A 55 -6.57 -1.10 -8.57
C LYS A 55 -5.66 -1.94 -9.46
N THR A 56 -5.99 -3.22 -9.68
CA THR A 56 -5.22 -4.10 -10.56
C THR A 56 -5.22 -3.60 -12.00
N THR A 57 -6.33 -3.03 -12.47
CA THR A 57 -6.37 -2.36 -13.78
C THR A 57 -5.39 -1.19 -13.83
N LEU A 58 -5.38 -0.33 -12.80
CA LEU A 58 -4.43 0.76 -12.68
C LEU A 58 -2.97 0.27 -12.58
N ALA A 59 -2.71 -0.82 -11.85
CA ALA A 59 -1.38 -1.44 -11.75
C ALA A 59 -0.87 -1.90 -13.13
N ARG A 60 -1.75 -2.53 -13.92
CA ARG A 60 -1.43 -2.98 -15.29
C ARG A 60 -1.22 -1.82 -16.25
N GLN A 61 -1.99 -0.73 -16.12
CA GLN A 61 -1.76 0.50 -16.88
C GLN A 61 -0.37 1.09 -16.57
N LEU A 62 -0.02 1.22 -15.28
CA LEU A 62 1.32 1.68 -14.89
C LEU A 62 2.42 0.73 -15.40
N GLN A 63 2.21 -0.58 -15.39
CA GLN A 63 3.18 -1.54 -15.93
C GLN A 63 3.30 -1.47 -17.45
N HIS A 64 2.22 -1.14 -18.16
CA HIS A 64 2.26 -0.89 -19.60
C HIS A 64 3.09 0.37 -19.91
N ASP A 65 2.89 1.45 -19.16
CA ASP A 65 3.63 2.71 -19.33
C ASP A 65 5.11 2.59 -18.91
N PHE A 66 5.39 1.72 -17.94
CA PHE A 66 6.72 1.43 -17.44
C PHE A 66 7.04 -0.07 -17.58
N PRO A 67 7.54 -0.54 -18.74
CA PRO A 67 7.73 -1.98 -19.00
C PRO A 67 8.65 -2.72 -18.02
N ARG A 68 9.51 -2.00 -17.29
CA ARG A 68 10.38 -2.56 -16.24
C ARG A 68 9.72 -2.66 -14.87
N ALA A 69 8.46 -2.23 -14.74
CA ALA A 69 7.74 -2.20 -13.48
C ALA A 69 7.44 -3.60 -12.96
N LEU A 70 7.64 -3.79 -11.65
CA LEU A 70 7.19 -4.98 -10.94
C LEU A 70 5.95 -4.66 -10.11
N ILE A 71 4.92 -5.48 -10.27
CA ILE A 71 3.70 -5.44 -9.46
C ILE A 71 3.82 -6.50 -8.36
N PHE A 72 3.49 -6.12 -7.14
CA PHE A 72 3.43 -7.00 -5.98
C PHE A 72 2.07 -6.87 -5.32
N SER A 73 1.33 -7.97 -5.20
CA SER A 73 0.07 -8.05 -4.47
C SER A 73 0.17 -9.07 -3.34
N THR A 74 -0.52 -8.80 -2.24
CA THR A 74 -0.71 -9.78 -1.17
C THR A 74 -1.62 -10.93 -1.63
N ASP A 75 -2.54 -10.66 -2.56
CA ASP A 75 -3.46 -11.67 -3.09
C ASP A 75 -2.71 -12.77 -3.84
N ASP A 76 -1.53 -12.48 -4.42
CA ASP A 76 -0.64 -13.47 -5.07
C ASP A 76 -0.32 -14.67 -4.17
N PHE A 77 -0.28 -14.48 -2.85
CA PHE A 77 0.02 -15.55 -1.88
C PHE A 77 -1.08 -16.61 -1.82
N PHE A 78 -2.32 -16.24 -2.16
CA PHE A 78 -3.50 -17.10 -2.04
C PHE A 78 -3.86 -17.82 -3.34
N PHE A 79 -3.05 -17.68 -4.39
CA PHE A 79 -3.20 -18.46 -5.61
C PHE A 79 -2.48 -19.80 -5.49
N ARG A 80 -3.19 -20.87 -5.79
CA ARG A 80 -2.66 -22.22 -5.91
C ARG A 80 -1.94 -22.41 -7.25
N GLU A 81 -1.19 -23.50 -7.39
CA GLU A 81 -0.46 -23.84 -8.62
C GLU A 81 -1.41 -24.05 -9.82
N ASP A 82 -2.65 -24.47 -9.57
CA ASP A 82 -3.71 -24.60 -10.58
C ASP A 82 -4.39 -23.26 -10.94
N GLY A 83 -3.99 -22.15 -10.31
CA GLY A 83 -4.55 -20.82 -10.51
C GLY A 83 -5.82 -20.53 -9.69
N ALA A 84 -6.29 -21.47 -8.86
CA ALA A 84 -7.44 -21.23 -7.99
C ALA A 84 -7.07 -20.27 -6.84
N TYR A 85 -7.94 -19.30 -6.57
CA TYR A 85 -7.79 -18.35 -5.47
C TYR A 85 -8.46 -18.88 -4.19
N GLU A 86 -7.69 -19.10 -3.13
CA GLU A 86 -8.16 -19.65 -1.85
C GLU A 86 -7.74 -18.75 -0.69
N PHE A 87 -8.57 -17.75 -0.39
CA PHE A 87 -8.28 -16.84 0.72
C PHE A 87 -8.47 -17.53 2.07
N ASN A 88 -7.42 -17.52 2.90
CA ASN A 88 -7.49 -17.95 4.29
C ASN A 88 -6.97 -16.83 5.22
N PRO A 89 -7.82 -16.26 6.10
CA PRO A 89 -7.44 -15.16 6.98
C PRO A 89 -6.34 -15.51 7.98
N ASP A 90 -6.15 -16.78 8.32
CA ASP A 90 -5.13 -17.22 9.28
C ASP A 90 -3.71 -17.01 8.73
N PHE A 91 -3.56 -17.03 7.40
CA PHE A 91 -2.29 -16.77 6.71
C PHE A 91 -2.11 -15.31 6.26
N LEU A 92 -3.03 -14.40 6.61
CA LEU A 92 -2.97 -13.02 6.12
C LEU A 92 -1.73 -12.26 6.60
N GLU A 93 -1.27 -12.50 7.84
CA GLU A 93 -0.06 -11.87 8.35
C GLU A 93 1.18 -12.39 7.60
N GLU A 94 1.26 -13.69 7.36
CA GLU A 94 2.33 -14.30 6.57
C GLU A 94 2.33 -13.82 5.12
N ALA A 95 1.15 -13.73 4.49
CA ALA A 95 0.99 -13.21 3.12
C ALA A 95 1.52 -11.78 3.00
N HIS A 96 1.22 -10.91 3.99
CA HIS A 96 1.76 -9.56 4.02
C HIS A 96 3.28 -9.55 4.19
N GLU A 97 3.83 -10.35 5.10
CA GLU A 97 5.29 -10.45 5.27
C GLU A 97 5.99 -10.97 4.01
N TRP A 98 5.41 -11.97 3.35
CA TRP A 98 5.90 -12.53 2.11
C TRP A 98 5.95 -11.47 0.99
N ASN A 99 4.85 -10.70 0.83
CA ASN A 99 4.81 -9.63 -0.17
C ASN A 99 5.81 -8.50 0.15
N GLN A 100 5.94 -8.14 1.42
CA GLN A 100 6.94 -7.16 1.88
C GLN A 100 8.37 -7.63 1.61
N LYS A 101 8.69 -8.92 1.81
CA LYS A 101 10.02 -9.49 1.49
C LYS A 101 10.32 -9.40 -0.01
N ARG A 102 9.35 -9.67 -0.89
CA ARG A 102 9.48 -9.52 -2.35
C ARG A 102 9.77 -8.07 -2.74
N ALA A 103 8.96 -7.14 -2.23
CA ALA A 103 9.13 -5.71 -2.48
C ALA A 103 10.49 -5.19 -1.98
N ARG A 104 10.90 -5.58 -0.76
CA ARG A 104 12.21 -5.23 -0.18
C ARG A 104 13.36 -5.67 -1.07
N LYS A 105 13.32 -6.93 -1.53
CA LYS A 105 14.35 -7.50 -2.41
C LYS A 105 14.44 -6.70 -3.72
N ALA A 106 13.30 -6.38 -4.33
CA ALA A 106 13.27 -5.56 -5.55
C ALA A 106 13.83 -4.14 -5.34
N MET A 107 13.50 -3.50 -4.21
CA MET A 107 14.01 -2.15 -3.87
C MET A 107 15.52 -2.14 -3.66
N ARG A 108 16.04 -3.14 -2.93
CA ARG A 108 17.49 -3.32 -2.71
C ARG A 108 18.25 -3.55 -4.02
N ASN A 109 17.63 -4.26 -4.95
CA ASN A 109 18.17 -4.48 -6.30
C ASN A 109 18.02 -3.24 -7.21
N GLY A 110 17.44 -2.14 -6.72
CA GLY A 110 17.29 -0.90 -7.48
C GLY A 110 16.24 -0.93 -8.60
N ILE A 111 15.34 -1.92 -8.59
CA ILE A 111 14.29 -2.06 -9.61
C ILE A 111 13.29 -0.90 -9.49
N SER A 112 12.99 -0.21 -10.59
CA SER A 112 12.05 0.90 -10.59
C SER A 112 11.26 0.95 -11.91
N PRO A 113 9.94 1.26 -11.86
CA PRO A 113 9.16 1.46 -10.64
C PRO A 113 8.75 0.14 -9.98
N ILE A 114 8.37 0.20 -8.70
CA ILE A 114 7.71 -0.89 -7.99
C ILE A 114 6.27 -0.46 -7.69
N ILE A 115 5.31 -1.36 -7.90
CA ILE A 115 3.88 -1.09 -7.71
C ILE A 115 3.35 -2.08 -6.67
N ILE A 116 2.78 -1.57 -5.58
CA ILE A 116 2.11 -2.40 -4.57
C ILE A 116 0.61 -2.33 -4.81
N ASP A 117 0.04 -3.40 -5.37
CA ASP A 117 -1.39 -3.53 -5.69
C ASP A 117 -2.14 -4.18 -4.52
N ASN A 118 -2.28 -3.43 -3.43
CA ASN A 118 -3.02 -3.84 -2.24
C ASN A 118 -4.23 -2.92 -2.00
N THR A 119 -5.13 -3.30 -1.09
CA THR A 119 -6.26 -2.44 -0.71
C THR A 119 -5.81 -1.16 0.01
N ASN A 120 -4.85 -1.28 0.93
CA ASN A 120 -4.23 -0.18 1.67
C ASN A 120 -5.27 0.82 2.23
N LEU A 121 -6.20 0.28 3.03
CA LEU A 121 -7.32 1.04 3.60
C LEU A 121 -6.83 2.07 4.62
N HIS A 122 -5.80 1.68 5.40
CA HIS A 122 -5.22 2.49 6.45
C HIS A 122 -3.77 2.87 6.15
N ALA A 123 -3.33 4.02 6.67
CA ALA A 123 -1.97 4.51 6.53
C ALA A 123 -0.93 3.51 7.08
N TRP A 124 -1.23 2.85 8.20
CA TRP A 124 -0.30 1.87 8.82
C TRP A 124 -0.03 0.65 7.94
N GLU A 125 -0.96 0.26 7.05
CA GLU A 125 -0.78 -0.87 6.13
C GLU A 125 0.33 -0.60 5.10
N MET A 126 0.49 0.68 4.74
CA MET A 126 1.49 1.14 3.78
C MET A 126 2.86 1.43 4.40
N LYS A 127 2.90 1.66 5.72
CA LYS A 127 4.11 2.07 6.44
C LYS A 127 5.34 1.19 6.18
N PRO A 128 5.25 -0.16 6.17
CA PRO A 128 6.41 -0.99 5.87
C PRO A 128 7.03 -0.67 4.50
N TYR A 129 6.21 -0.45 3.48
CA TYR A 129 6.68 -0.11 2.13
C TYR A 129 7.25 1.31 2.06
N ALA A 130 6.64 2.27 2.76
CA ALA A 130 7.15 3.64 2.83
C ALA A 130 8.53 3.72 3.52
N VAL A 131 8.73 2.97 4.61
CA VAL A 131 10.04 2.86 5.27
C VAL A 131 11.07 2.23 4.34
N MET A 132 10.73 1.10 3.69
CA MET A 132 11.62 0.45 2.72
C MET A 132 11.98 1.37 1.54
N ALA A 133 11.04 2.19 1.07
CA ALA A 133 11.31 3.18 0.04
C ALA A 133 12.31 4.24 0.49
N LEU A 134 12.15 4.79 1.70
CA LEU A 134 13.05 5.78 2.27
C LEU A 134 14.48 5.23 2.40
N GLU A 135 14.62 4.02 2.94
CA GLU A 135 15.91 3.32 3.10
C GLU A 135 16.64 3.08 1.78
N ASN A 136 15.90 2.97 0.66
CA ASN A 136 16.45 2.62 -0.65
C ASN A 136 16.37 3.79 -1.65
N ASN A 137 16.12 5.02 -1.20
CA ASN A 137 16.02 6.24 -2.01
C ASN A 137 14.96 6.14 -3.13
N TYR A 138 13.74 5.71 -2.77
CA TYR A 138 12.56 5.75 -3.64
C TYR A 138 11.64 6.91 -3.24
N GLU A 139 11.06 7.57 -4.24
CA GLU A 139 9.90 8.45 -4.04
C GLU A 139 8.63 7.61 -3.91
N VAL A 140 7.84 7.88 -2.88
CA VAL A 140 6.57 7.20 -2.64
C VAL A 140 5.44 8.00 -3.27
N ILE A 141 4.71 7.36 -4.18
CA ILE A 141 3.59 7.94 -4.93
C ILE A 141 2.32 7.15 -4.59
N PHE A 142 1.38 7.79 -3.91
CA PHE A 142 0.07 7.19 -3.63
C PHE A 142 -0.82 7.32 -4.86
N ARG A 143 -1.51 6.24 -5.24
CA ARG A 143 -2.43 6.23 -6.38
C ARG A 143 -3.73 5.51 -6.04
N GLU A 144 -4.83 6.08 -6.50
CA GLU A 144 -6.16 5.48 -6.42
C GLU A 144 -6.72 5.33 -7.84
N PRO A 145 -7.56 4.31 -8.09
CA PRO A 145 -8.33 4.23 -9.33
C PRO A 145 -9.24 5.44 -9.51
N ASP A 146 -9.28 5.99 -10.72
CA ASP A 146 -10.19 7.08 -11.10
C ASP A 146 -11.48 6.53 -11.72
N THR A 147 -12.13 5.60 -11.03
CA THR A 147 -13.38 5.00 -11.47
C THR A 147 -14.57 5.67 -10.78
N ARG A 148 -15.63 5.98 -11.54
CA ARG A 148 -16.85 6.62 -10.99
C ARG A 148 -17.52 5.82 -9.87
N TRP A 149 -17.27 4.51 -9.81
CA TRP A 149 -17.86 3.59 -8.83
C TRP A 149 -16.91 3.22 -7.69
N LYS A 150 -15.72 3.83 -7.56
CA LYS A 150 -14.68 3.40 -6.60
C LYS A 150 -15.15 3.33 -5.14
N PHE A 151 -16.26 4.01 -4.80
CA PHE A 151 -16.92 3.96 -3.49
C PHE A 151 -18.41 3.53 -3.53
N ASN A 152 -18.91 3.03 -4.67
CA ASN A 152 -20.25 2.46 -4.80
C ASN A 152 -20.20 0.98 -4.40
N VAL A 153 -20.66 0.67 -3.18
CA VAL A 153 -20.56 -0.68 -2.59
C VAL A 153 -21.25 -1.76 -3.43
N GLN A 154 -22.39 -1.45 -4.07
CA GLN A 154 -23.10 -2.42 -4.91
C GLN A 154 -22.28 -2.77 -6.16
N GLU A 155 -21.71 -1.75 -6.81
CA GLU A 155 -20.93 -1.95 -8.02
C GLU A 155 -19.56 -2.59 -7.72
N LEU A 156 -18.94 -2.23 -6.59
CA LEU A 156 -17.73 -2.88 -6.08
C LEU A 156 -17.97 -4.37 -5.84
N ALA A 157 -19.07 -4.74 -5.17
CA ALA A 157 -19.44 -6.13 -4.92
C ALA A 157 -19.65 -6.89 -6.24
N ARG A 158 -20.28 -6.27 -7.24
CA ARG A 158 -20.47 -6.90 -8.56
C ARG A 158 -19.17 -7.10 -9.34
N ARG A 159 -18.19 -6.19 -9.20
CA ARG A 159 -16.94 -6.18 -9.99
C ARG A 159 -15.77 -6.90 -9.33
N ASN A 160 -15.83 -7.17 -8.03
CA ASN A 160 -14.71 -7.79 -7.33
C ASN A 160 -14.57 -9.28 -7.70
N ILE A 161 -13.34 -9.72 -7.96
CA ILE A 161 -13.03 -11.08 -8.44
C ILE A 161 -12.67 -12.06 -7.32
N HIS A 162 -12.46 -11.57 -6.09
CA HIS A 162 -12.03 -12.37 -4.94
C HIS A 162 -13.21 -12.79 -4.03
N GLY A 163 -14.45 -12.58 -4.47
CA GLY A 163 -15.64 -12.98 -3.73
C GLY A 163 -15.87 -12.25 -2.40
N VAL A 164 -15.33 -11.04 -2.24
CA VAL A 164 -15.53 -10.21 -1.05
C VAL A 164 -17.00 -9.81 -0.97
N SER A 165 -17.69 -10.19 0.11
CA SER A 165 -19.11 -9.90 0.28
C SER A 165 -19.39 -8.40 0.35
N ARG A 166 -20.60 -8.01 -0.06
CA ARG A 166 -21.06 -6.62 -0.04
C ARG A 166 -20.95 -6.00 1.36
N GLU A 167 -21.30 -6.76 2.39
CA GLU A 167 -21.25 -6.34 3.80
C GLU A 167 -19.80 -6.14 4.26
N LYS A 168 -18.86 -6.95 3.78
CA LYS A 168 -17.42 -6.76 4.04
C LYS A 168 -16.88 -5.53 3.31
N ILE A 169 -17.26 -5.32 2.04
CA ILE A 169 -16.89 -4.11 1.29
C ILE A 169 -17.44 -2.85 1.96
N HIS A 170 -18.68 -2.89 2.47
CA HIS A 170 -19.26 -1.77 3.22
C HIS A 170 -18.40 -1.42 4.44
N ARG A 171 -18.06 -2.41 5.28
CA ARG A 171 -17.16 -2.21 6.43
C ARG A 171 -15.74 -1.76 6.03
N MET A 172 -15.23 -2.17 4.87
CA MET A 172 -13.95 -1.68 4.35
C MET A 172 -14.05 -0.22 3.91
N LYS A 173 -15.19 0.18 3.32
CA LYS A 173 -15.45 1.57 2.93
C LYS A 173 -15.52 2.50 4.14
N GLU A 174 -16.22 2.11 5.19
CA GLU A 174 -16.32 2.91 6.44
C GLU A 174 -14.96 3.16 7.09
N ARG A 175 -14.04 2.20 6.97
CA ARG A 175 -12.69 2.27 7.52
C ARG A 175 -11.65 2.90 6.58
N TYR A 176 -12.05 3.27 5.37
CA TYR A 176 -11.12 3.80 4.36
C TYR A 176 -10.63 5.19 4.77
N GLU A 177 -9.33 5.33 5.03
CA GLU A 177 -8.71 6.62 5.35
C GLU A 177 -8.53 7.46 4.09
N HIS A 178 -8.97 8.72 4.13
CA HIS A 178 -8.81 9.67 3.03
C HIS A 178 -7.57 10.56 3.28
N ASP A 179 -7.14 11.29 2.25
CA ASP A 179 -6.08 12.32 2.35
C ASP A 179 -4.75 11.81 2.95
N VAL A 180 -4.40 10.57 2.63
CA VAL A 180 -3.15 9.96 3.11
C VAL A 180 -1.94 10.65 2.49
N THR A 181 -0.99 11.03 3.35
CA THR A 181 0.28 11.66 2.96
C THR A 181 1.44 10.76 3.36
N PHE A 182 2.62 11.00 2.78
CA PHE A 182 3.83 10.28 3.20
C PHE A 182 4.11 10.47 4.70
N HIS A 183 3.91 11.68 5.22
CA HIS A 183 4.04 11.96 6.65
C HIS A 183 3.04 11.16 7.49
N SER A 184 1.74 11.13 7.14
CA SER A 184 0.76 10.36 7.91
C SER A 184 1.06 8.87 7.89
N VAL A 185 1.58 8.33 6.79
CA VAL A 185 2.00 6.92 6.69
C VAL A 185 3.20 6.60 7.59
N LEU A 186 4.24 7.45 7.61
CA LEU A 186 5.41 7.21 8.45
C LEU A 186 5.09 7.26 9.95
N HIS A 187 4.12 8.08 10.35
CA HIS A 187 3.69 8.22 11.75
C HIS A 187 2.53 7.30 12.14
N ALA A 188 1.92 6.57 11.21
CA ALA A 188 0.82 5.67 11.52
C ALA A 188 1.26 4.47 12.38
N GLU A 189 0.38 4.01 13.27
CA GLU A 189 0.59 2.86 14.14
C GLU A 189 -0.44 1.77 13.85
N LYS A 190 0.01 0.51 13.84
CA LYS A 190 -0.90 -0.64 13.68
C LYS A 190 -1.68 -0.82 14.99
N PRO A 191 -3.02 -0.87 14.97
CA PRO A 191 -3.80 -1.11 16.18
C PRO A 191 -3.37 -2.41 16.88
N SER A 192 -3.21 -2.36 18.20
CA SER A 192 -2.85 -3.53 19.01
C SER A 192 -3.94 -4.62 18.89
N ARG A 193 -3.54 -5.90 18.92
CA ARG A 193 -4.46 -7.05 18.79
C ARG A 193 -5.64 -7.01 19.78
N MET A 194 -5.48 -6.38 20.94
CA MET A 194 -6.55 -6.22 21.94
C MET A 194 -7.78 -5.47 21.42
N ASN A 195 -7.63 -4.54 20.46
CA ASN A 195 -8.77 -3.81 19.89
C ASN A 195 -9.54 -4.60 18.82
N ARG A 196 -9.01 -5.73 18.33
CA ARG A 196 -9.61 -6.49 17.22
C ARG A 196 -10.86 -7.29 17.61
N ASN A 197 -11.09 -7.50 18.91
CA ASN A 197 -12.23 -8.28 19.41
C ASN A 197 -13.57 -7.55 19.27
N GLN A 198 -13.59 -6.21 19.14
CA GLN A 198 -14.83 -5.48 18.87
C GLN A 198 -15.38 -5.75 17.45
N ASP A 199 -14.49 -6.02 16.48
CA ASP A 199 -14.89 -6.32 15.09
C ASP A 199 -15.42 -7.76 14.90
N ARG A 200 -15.02 -8.71 15.76
CA ARG A 200 -15.52 -10.10 15.71
C ARG A 200 -16.89 -10.27 16.37
N ASN A 201 -17.21 -9.48 17.40
CA ASN A 201 -18.43 -9.65 18.20
C ASN A 201 -19.68 -8.95 17.63
N ASN A 202 -19.55 -8.11 16.59
CA ASN A 202 -20.71 -7.54 15.86
C ASN A 202 -21.20 -8.42 14.70
N ALA A 203 -20.72 -9.66 14.59
CA ALA A 203 -21.33 -10.67 13.75
C ALA A 203 -22.60 -11.21 14.44
N LEU A 204 -23.75 -10.57 14.21
CA LEU A 204 -25.05 -11.18 14.48
C LEU A 204 -25.07 -12.58 13.86
N PRO A 205 -25.47 -13.64 14.59
CA PRO A 205 -25.61 -14.96 14.02
C PRO A 205 -26.76 -14.91 13.02
N SER A 206 -26.43 -14.77 11.73
CA SER A 206 -27.40 -15.00 10.67
C SER A 206 -27.73 -16.50 10.68
N ASN A 207 -28.83 -16.82 11.36
CA ASN A 207 -29.57 -18.06 11.26
C ASN A 207 -29.93 -18.31 9.79
N ASN A 208 -29.03 -18.95 9.05
CA ASN A 208 -29.39 -19.69 7.85
C ASN A 208 -28.33 -20.77 7.61
N ALA A 209 -28.45 -21.83 8.40
CA ALA A 209 -27.99 -23.15 8.02
C ALA A 209 -28.72 -23.53 6.73
N ARG A 210 -28.07 -23.41 5.56
CA ARG A 210 -28.46 -24.09 4.31
C ARG A 210 -27.32 -24.02 3.28
N TYR A 211 -26.65 -25.17 3.15
CA TYR A 211 -26.12 -25.74 1.92
C TYR A 211 -25.23 -24.86 1.02
N TRP A 212 -23.91 -25.01 1.20
CA TRP A 212 -22.95 -24.85 0.10
C TRP A 212 -23.15 -26.02 -0.87
N ASN A 213 -23.94 -25.80 -1.92
CA ASN A 213 -23.93 -26.66 -3.11
C ASN A 213 -23.24 -25.91 -4.24
N SER A 214 -22.15 -26.52 -4.70
CA SER A 214 -21.34 -26.17 -5.85
C SER A 214 -22.18 -26.01 -7.12
N TYR A 215 -22.02 -24.88 -7.81
CA TYR A 215 -22.36 -24.77 -9.22
C TYR A 215 -21.20 -25.29 -10.06
N THR A 216 -21.28 -26.57 -10.42
CA THR A 216 -20.69 -27.08 -11.67
C THR A 216 -21.74 -27.96 -12.30
N GLU A 217 -22.52 -27.37 -13.20
CA GLU A 217 -23.35 -28.08 -14.16
C GLU A 217 -22.44 -28.80 -15.16
N PHE A 218 -22.43 -30.13 -15.13
CA PHE A 218 -22.20 -30.96 -16.33
C PHE A 218 -23.06 -32.22 -16.21
N PRO A 219 -23.86 -32.58 -17.23
CA PRO A 219 -24.74 -33.73 -17.16
C PRO A 219 -24.02 -35.04 -17.56
N ASN A 220 -24.31 -36.09 -16.78
CA ASN A 220 -24.43 -37.51 -17.15
C ASN A 220 -23.31 -38.18 -17.99
N ARG A 221 -22.58 -39.13 -17.37
CA ARG A 221 -22.74 -40.59 -17.60
C ARG A 221 -21.76 -41.44 -16.76
N ARG A 222 -22.35 -42.24 -15.85
CA ARG A 222 -22.05 -43.62 -15.42
C ARG A 222 -20.61 -44.17 -15.38
N ALA A 223 -20.23 -44.54 -14.15
CA ALA A 223 -19.93 -45.90 -13.65
C ALA A 223 -18.49 -46.26 -13.23
N HIS A 224 -18.37 -46.44 -11.90
CA HIS A 224 -17.66 -47.46 -11.12
C HIS A 224 -16.16 -47.72 -11.27
N GLY A 225 -15.44 -47.49 -10.16
CA GLY A 225 -14.62 -48.54 -9.55
C GLY A 225 -13.23 -48.12 -9.05
N GLY A 226 -12.99 -48.24 -7.74
CA GLY A 226 -11.68 -48.70 -7.24
C GLY A 226 -10.82 -47.67 -6.48
N PHE A 227 -10.77 -47.84 -5.16
CA PHE A 227 -9.88 -47.22 -4.20
C PHE A 227 -8.39 -47.52 -4.48
N THR A 228 -7.47 -46.60 -4.16
CA THR A 228 -6.53 -46.72 -3.02
C THR A 228 -5.55 -45.56 -2.92
N ASN A 229 -5.12 -45.35 -1.68
CA ASN A 229 -4.34 -44.29 -1.05
C ASN A 229 -2.85 -44.36 -1.42
N GLU A 230 -2.12 -43.23 -1.53
CA GLU A 230 -0.94 -42.95 -0.69
C GLU A 230 -0.21 -41.62 -1.03
N SER A 231 0.09 -40.91 0.06
CA SER A 231 1.10 -39.88 0.33
C SER A 231 2.30 -39.74 -0.62
N SER A 232 2.75 -38.50 -0.86
CA SER A 232 3.90 -37.91 -0.15
C SER A 232 4.50 -36.70 -0.88
N TYR A 233 5.08 -35.84 -0.04
CA TYR A 233 5.67 -34.52 -0.27
C TYR A 233 6.88 -34.49 -1.23
N HIS A 234 7.26 -33.24 -1.59
CA HIS A 234 8.47 -32.75 -2.30
C HIS A 234 8.21 -32.42 -3.78
N ARG A 235 8.70 -31.36 -4.42
CA ARG A 235 9.89 -30.49 -4.21
C ARG A 235 9.84 -29.42 -5.33
N ARG A 236 10.52 -28.28 -5.12
CA ARG A 236 11.31 -27.47 -6.10
C ARG A 236 10.62 -27.13 -7.43
N GLY A 237 10.36 -25.86 -7.75
CA GLY A 237 11.40 -24.86 -8.01
C GLY A 237 11.80 -24.86 -9.49
N GLY A 238 11.63 -23.74 -10.20
CA GLY A 238 12.17 -23.58 -11.55
C GLY A 238 11.51 -22.47 -12.35
N CYS A 239 12.07 -21.25 -12.28
CA CYS A 239 11.83 -20.23 -13.29
C CYS A 239 12.62 -20.59 -14.56
N HIS A 240 11.96 -20.63 -15.71
CA HIS A 240 12.61 -20.53 -17.02
C HIS A 240 12.16 -19.25 -17.72
N HIS A 241 13.13 -18.35 -17.96
CA HIS A 241 13.06 -17.37 -19.04
C HIS A 241 13.53 -18.04 -20.33
N GLY A 242 12.84 -17.77 -21.43
CA GLY A 242 13.27 -18.09 -22.78
C GLY A 242 12.81 -17.00 -23.72
N TYR A 243 13.81 -16.24 -24.22
CA TYR A 243 13.84 -15.30 -25.35
C TYR A 243 12.87 -14.12 -25.40
#